data_AF-A0A822D246-F1
#
_entry.id   AF-A0A822D246-F1
#
_cell.length_a   1.000
_cell.length_b   1.000
_cell.length_c   1.000
_cell.angle_alpha   90.00
_cell.angle_beta   90.00
_cell.angle_gamma   90.00
#
_symmetry.space_group_name_H-M   'P 1'
#
loop_
_entity.id
_entity.type
_entity.pdbx_description
1 polymer ?
#
loop_
_entity_poly.entity_id
_entity_poly.type
_entity_poly.pdbx_seq_one_letter_code
_entity_poly.pdbx_strand_id
1 'polypeptide(L)' 'WTRVFDADAQAPYAFSSSVNSLDTQWVGYDDLQSVTVKVLHAKTLDLGGIMVWSIDQDDYSGLFCGQGEFPVIRRI' A
#
# COMPACT_ATOMS: atom_id res chain seq x y z
N TRP A 1 -1.48 -10.56 -11.29
CA TRP A 1 -2.11 -10.03 -10.08
C TRP A 1 -3.22 -9.07 -10.44
N THR A 2 -4.39 -9.24 -9.84
CA THR A 2 -5.54 -8.34 -9.90
C THR A 2 -5.59 -7.55 -8.59
N ARG A 3 -5.51 -6.21 -8.68
CA ARG A 3 -5.66 -5.30 -7.54
C ARG A 3 -7.13 -4.94 -7.35
N VAL A 4 -7.59 -4.92 -6.10
CA VAL A 4 -8.90 -4.40 -5.68
C VAL A 4 -8.69 -3.43 -4.53
N PHE A 5 -9.42 -2.32 -4.53
CA PHE A 5 -9.45 -1.40 -3.40
C PHE A 5 -10.71 -1.69 -2.58
N ASP A 6 -10.54 -2.04 -1.32
CA ASP A 6 -11.64 -2.28 -0.40
C ASP A 6 -12.13 -0.93 0.16
N ALA A 7 -13.39 -0.58 -0.14
CA ALA A 7 -13.97 0.70 0.25
C ALA A 7 -14.31 0.76 1.75
N ASP A 8 -14.50 -0.36 2.43
CA ASP A 8 -14.79 -0.38 3.86
C ASP A 8 -13.49 -0.29 4.66
N ALA A 9 -12.46 -1.04 4.26
CA ALA A 9 -11.14 -1.00 4.89
C ALA A 9 -10.28 0.21 4.48
N GLN A 10 -10.64 0.89 3.37
CA GLN A 10 -9.84 1.95 2.75
C GLN A 10 -8.39 1.50 2.43
N ALA A 11 -8.25 0.25 2.00
CA ALA A 11 -6.95 -0.38 1.73
C ALA A 11 -7.02 -1.33 0.51
N PRO A 12 -5.94 -1.49 -0.25
CA PRO A 12 -5.89 -2.43 -1.34
C PRO A 12 -5.60 -3.86 -0.87
N TYR A 13 -6.04 -4.80 -1.70
CA TYR A 13 -5.47 -6.14 -1.76
C TYR A 13 -5.24 -6.54 -3.21
N ALA A 14 -4.38 -7.53 -3.42
CA ALA A 14 -4.15 -8.13 -4.72
C ALA A 14 -4.26 -9.65 -4.62
N PHE A 15 -4.79 -10.26 -5.67
CA PHE A 15 -4.86 -11.71 -5.78
C PHE A 15 -4.43 -12.20 -7.17
N SER A 16 -4.00 -13.45 -7.25
CA SER A 16 -3.68 -14.11 -8.51
C SER A 16 -4.07 -15.57 -8.40
N SER A 17 -4.78 -16.07 -9.41
CA SER A 17 -5.07 -17.51 -9.56
C SER A 17 -4.27 -18.07 -10.73
N SER A 18 -3.63 -19.22 -10.53
CA SER A 18 -3.03 -19.98 -11.62
C SER A 18 -4.13 -20.79 -12.31
N VAL A 19 -4.24 -20.69 -13.64
CA VAL A 19 -5.24 -21.43 -14.43
C VAL A 19 -5.05 -22.96 -14.33
N ASN A 20 -3.89 -23.40 -13.85
CA ASN A 20 -3.48 -24.81 -13.79
C ASN A 20 -3.07 -25.28 -12.38
N SER A 21 -3.29 -24.47 -11.34
CA SER A 21 -2.91 -24.79 -9.96
C SER A 21 -4.01 -24.27 -9.03
N LEU A 22 -4.44 -25.07 -8.05
CA LEU A 22 -5.41 -24.65 -7.02
C LEU A 22 -4.90 -23.50 -6.13
N ASP A 23 -3.69 -22.99 -6.39
CA ASP A 23 -3.01 -21.95 -5.64
C ASP A 23 -3.56 -20.56 -6.03
N THR A 24 -4.52 -20.11 -5.25
CA THR A 24 -4.88 -18.69 -5.18
C THR A 24 -3.95 -18.02 -4.18
N GLN A 25 -3.17 -17.05 -4.64
CA GLN A 25 -2.40 -16.19 -3.76
C GLN A 25 -3.17 -14.88 -3.51
N TRP A 26 -3.12 -14.39 -2.28
CA TRP A 26 -3.75 -13.14 -1.86
C TRP A 26 -2.80 -12.37 -0.95
N VAL A 27 -2.73 -11.05 -1.12
CA VAL A 27 -1.93 -10.15 -0.27
C VAL A 27 -2.70 -8.86 -0.01
N GLY A 28 -2.83 -8.49 1.26
CA GLY A 28 -3.28 -7.17 1.70
C GLY A 28 -2.06 -6.30 2.00
N TYR A 29 -2.10 -5.04 1.57
CA TYR A 29 -0.94 -4.15 1.66
C TYR A 29 -1.38 -2.68 1.71
N ASP A 30 -0.40 -1.78 1.78
CA ASP A 30 -0.60 -0.34 1.63
C ASP A 30 0.01 0.16 0.33
N ASP A 31 -0.67 1.10 -0.32
CA ASP A 31 -0.13 1.81 -1.48
C ASP A 31 -0.37 3.32 -1.37
N LEU A 32 -0.01 4.07 -2.41
CA LEU A 32 -0.18 5.52 -2.43
C LEU A 32 -1.62 5.97 -2.11
N GLN A 33 -2.63 5.21 -2.53
CA GLN A 33 -4.03 5.57 -2.31
C GLN A 33 -4.40 5.40 -0.83
N SER A 34 -4.14 4.23 -0.24
CA SER A 34 -4.48 3.97 1.17
C SER A 34 -3.66 4.83 2.13
N VAL A 35 -2.37 5.04 1.84
CA VAL A 35 -1.52 5.93 2.65
C VAL A 35 -2.01 7.37 2.60
N THR A 36 -2.43 7.86 1.43
CA THR A 36 -3.03 9.22 1.34
C THR A 36 -4.28 9.33 2.24
N VAL A 37 -5.15 8.31 2.23
CA VAL A 37 -6.35 8.30 3.09
C VAL A 37 -5.96 8.27 4.56
N LYS A 38 -5.00 7.44 4.96
CA LYS A 38 -4.52 7.34 6.36
C LYS A 38 -3.87 8.64 6.85
N VAL A 39 -3.09 9.31 6.00
CA VAL A 39 -2.48 10.63 6.30
C VAL A 39 -3.56 11.68 6.51
N LEU A 40 -4.55 11.73 5.63
CA LEU A 40 -5.68 12.66 5.81
C LEU A 40 -6.45 12.35 7.09
N HIS A 41 -6.68 11.07 7.40
CA HIS A 41 -7.35 10.67 8.63
C HIS A 41 -6.58 11.08 9.89
N ALA A 42 -5.26 10.85 9.92
CA ALA A 42 -4.41 11.29 11.03
C ALA A 42 -4.47 12.81 11.22
N LYS A 43 -4.49 13.59 10.11
CA LYS A 43 -4.69 15.05 10.15
C LYS A 43 -6.07 15.42 10.69
N THR A 44 -7.14 14.72 10.30
CA THR A 44 -8.51 15.00 10.81
C THR A 44 -8.64 14.76 12.31
N LEU A 45 -7.82 13.86 12.87
CA LEU A 45 -7.80 13.52 14.28
C LEU A 45 -6.77 14.35 15.09
N ASP A 46 -6.05 15.27 14.45
CA ASP A 46 -4.97 16.07 15.05
C ASP A 46 -3.90 15.21 15.75
N LEU A 47 -3.50 14.11 15.13
CA LEU A 47 -2.45 13.23 15.65
C LEU A 47 -1.06 13.82 15.42
N GLY A 48 -0.13 13.55 16.34
CA GLY A 48 1.24 14.06 16.27
C GLY A 48 2.10 13.51 15.13
N GLY A 49 1.63 12.47 14.41
CA GLY A 49 2.32 11.92 13.26
C GLY A 49 1.92 10.47 12.95
N ILE A 50 2.59 9.90 11.94
CA ILE A 50 2.50 8.49 11.54
C ILE A 50 3.89 7.87 11.63
N MET A 51 3.98 6.66 12.15
CA MET A 51 5.21 5.86 12.14
C MET A 51 5.17 4.89 10.95
N VAL A 52 6.31 4.71 10.28
CA VAL A 52 6.46 3.78 9.14
C VAL A 52 7.34 2.61 9.54
N TRP A 53 6.87 1.40 9.27
CA TRP A 53 7.65 0.18 9.36
C TRP A 53 7.67 -0.54 8.01
N SER A 54 8.80 -0.67 7.32
CA SER A 54 10.09 -0.01 7.56
C SER A 54 10.63 0.61 6.27
N ILE A 55 11.62 1.49 6.40
CA ILE A 55 12.18 2.27 5.28
C ILE A 55 12.75 1.40 4.15
N ASP A 56 13.28 0.23 4.48
CA ASP A 56 13.85 -0.73 3.53
C ASP A 56 12.81 -1.55 2.76
N GLN A 57 11.55 -1.54 3.20
CA GLN A 57 10.43 -2.22 2.53
C GLN A 57 9.64 -1.30 1.59
N ASP A 58 9.90 0.01 1.61
CA ASP A 58 9.44 0.92 0.56
C ASP A 58 10.30 0.71 -0.70
N ASP A 59 9.84 1.18 -1.87
CA ASP A 59 10.65 1.13 -3.10
C ASP A 59 11.76 2.19 -3.05
N TYR A 60 12.77 1.95 -2.20
CA TYR A 60 13.91 2.84 -1.99
C TYR A 60 14.73 3.05 -3.26
N SER A 61 14.69 2.09 -4.19
CA SER A 61 15.41 2.14 -5.46
C SER A 61 14.64 2.88 -6.57
N GLY A 62 13.32 2.98 -6.44
CA GLY A 62 12.41 3.45 -7.48
C GLY A 62 12.29 2.53 -8.71
N LEU A 63 12.83 1.30 -8.65
CA LEU A 63 12.92 0.40 -9.81
C LEU A 63 11.75 -0.58 -9.94
N PHE A 64 10.92 -0.76 -8.91
CA PHE A 64 9.91 -1.83 -8.88
C PHE A 64 8.50 -1.29 -9.12
N CYS A 65 8.18 -0.14 -8.56
CA CYS A 65 6.82 0.40 -8.55
C CYS A 65 6.54 1.36 -9.69
N GLY A 66 7.58 1.94 -10.33
CA GLY A 66 7.41 3.00 -11.33
C GLY A 66 6.85 4.31 -10.74
N GLN A 67 7.00 4.49 -9.42
CA GLN A 67 6.45 5.61 -8.64
C GLN A 67 7.54 6.53 -8.06
N GLY A 68 8.80 6.35 -8.47
CA GLY A 68 9.97 7.03 -7.92
C GLY A 68 10.49 6.38 -6.64
N GLU A 69 11.55 6.94 -6.07
CA GLU A 69 12.18 6.44 -4.82
C GLU A 69 11.33 6.79 -3.59
N PHE A 70 11.19 5.83 -2.67
CA PHE A 70 10.41 5.97 -1.43
C PHE A 70 8.97 6.46 -1.64
N PRO A 71 8.19 5.85 -2.54
CA PRO A 71 6.88 6.36 -2.92
C PRO A 71 5.90 6.42 -1.75
N VAL A 72 5.95 5.47 -0.81
CA VAL A 72 5.04 5.45 0.34
C VAL A 72 5.44 6.52 1.36
N ILE A 73 6.72 6.58 1.74
CA ILE A 73 7.19 7.52 2.77
C ILE A 73 7.06 8.96 2.29
N ARG A 74 7.33 9.25 1.01
CA ARG A 74 7.13 10.60 0.43
C ARG A 74 5.67 11.04 0.40
N ARG A 75 4.72 10.15 0.69
CA ARG A 75 3.29 10.43 0.70
C ARG A 75 2.76 10.87 2.07
N ILE A 76 3.55 10.71 3.13
CA ILE A 76 3.25 11.13 4.51
C ILE A 76 3.64 12.60 4.69
#